data_AF-M5RKI1-F1
#
_entry.id   AF-M5RKI1-F1
#
_cell.length_a   1.000
_cell.length_b   1.000
_cell.length_c   1.000
_cell.angle_alpha   90.00
_cell.angle_beta   90.00
_cell.angle_gamma   90.00
#
_symmetry.space_group_name_H-M   'P 1'
#
loop_
_entity.id
_entity.type
_entity.pdbx_description
1 polymer ?
#
loop_
_entity_poly.entity_id
_entity_poly.type
_entity_poly.pdbx_seq_one_letter_code
_entity_poly.pdbx_strand_id
1 'polypeptide(L)' 'MLIVLHSDPDMVLREVALRVGITERGVQRIVQDLEDEGFIRREKVGRKNHYQVMTDESLRHSLEAHCTIGDLLKLISG' A
#
# COMPACT_ATOMS: atom_id res chain seq x y z
N MET A 1 -1.88 -4.80 3.44
CA MET A 1 -0.65 -4.31 2.77
C MET A 1 -0.36 -2.85 3.07
N LEU A 2 -1.33 -1.95 2.86
CA LEU A 2 -1.14 -0.51 3.11
C LEU A 2 -0.77 -0.17 4.56
N ILE A 3 -1.37 -0.83 5.57
CA ILE A 3 -0.97 -0.70 6.99
C ILE A 3 0.53 -0.96 7.17
N VAL A 4 1.00 -2.02 6.53
CA VAL A 4 2.37 -2.53 6.68
C VAL A 4 3.36 -1.56 6.03
N LEU A 5 3.08 -1.07 4.82
CA LEU A 5 3.93 -0.08 4.13
C LEU A 5 3.83 1.31 4.78
N HIS A 6 2.70 1.67 5.37
CA HIS A 6 2.58 2.92 6.13
C HIS A 6 3.37 2.88 7.43
N SER A 7 3.37 1.72 8.10
CA SER A 7 4.09 1.52 9.37
C SER A 7 5.60 1.34 9.16
N ASP A 8 6.01 0.74 8.04
CA ASP A 8 7.41 0.56 7.66
C ASP A 8 7.58 0.81 6.14
N PRO A 9 7.80 2.08 5.75
CA PRO A 9 7.95 2.49 4.35
C PRO A 9 9.15 1.88 3.61
N ASP A 10 10.17 1.43 4.33
CA ASP A 10 11.41 0.89 3.74
C ASP A 10 11.42 -0.64 3.69
N MET A 11 10.31 -1.28 4.12
CA MET A 11 10.24 -2.73 4.20
C MET A 11 10.27 -3.36 2.82
N VAL A 12 11.06 -4.43 2.68
CA VAL A 12 11.17 -5.13 1.40
C VAL A 12 9.88 -5.90 1.11
N LEU A 13 9.44 -5.90 -0.15
CA LEU A 13 8.17 -6.55 -0.55
C LEU A 13 8.10 -8.04 -0.19
N ARG A 14 9.25 -8.71 -0.12
CA ARG A 14 9.34 -10.08 0.37
C ARG A 14 8.90 -10.22 1.84
N GLU A 15 9.30 -9.30 2.71
CA GLU A 15 8.87 -9.28 4.12
C GLU A 15 7.41 -8.86 4.24
N VAL A 16 6.94 -7.95 3.38
CA VAL A 16 5.52 -7.59 3.28
C VAL A 16 4.69 -8.83 2.97
N ALA A 17 5.14 -9.64 2.00
CA ALA A 17 4.47 -10.87 1.58
C ALA A 17 4.35 -11.87 2.74
N LEU A 18 5.44 -12.08 3.48
CA LEU A 18 5.45 -12.94 4.67
C LEU A 18 4.50 -12.44 5.75
N ARG A 19 4.50 -11.13 6.03
CA ARG A 19 3.67 -10.53 7.08
C ARG A 19 2.18 -10.52 6.75
N VAL A 20 1.84 -10.41 5.46
CA VAL A 20 0.45 -10.44 4.96
C VAL A 20 -0.03 -11.86 4.67
N GLY A 21 0.88 -12.83 4.53
CA GLY A 21 0.54 -14.23 4.26
C GLY A 21 0.21 -14.54 2.79
N ILE A 22 0.83 -13.81 1.85
CA ILE A 22 0.66 -14.01 0.41
C ILE A 22 2.01 -14.19 -0.30
N THR A 23 2.00 -14.51 -1.59
CA THR A 23 3.25 -14.67 -2.36
C THR A 23 3.88 -13.32 -2.70
N GLU A 24 5.21 -13.30 -2.89
CA GLU A 24 5.95 -12.09 -3.28
C GLU A 24 5.45 -11.52 -4.62
N ARG A 25 5.14 -12.39 -5.58
CA ARG A 25 4.53 -11.98 -6.86
C ARG A 25 3.15 -11.35 -6.66
N GLY A 26 2.36 -11.88 -5.72
CA GLY A 26 1.06 -11.31 -5.34
C GLY A 26 1.20 -9.91 -4.77
N VAL A 27 2.14 -9.71 -3.84
CA VAL A 27 2.47 -8.38 -3.30
C VAL A 27 2.89 -7.42 -4.40
N GLN A 28 3.81 -7.83 -5.28
CA GLN A 28 4.29 -6.96 -6.36
C GLN A 28 3.16 -6.49 -7.27
N ARG A 29 2.24 -7.38 -7.65
CA ARG A 29 1.08 -7.03 -8.48
C ARG A 29 0.18 -6.02 -7.77
N ILE A 30 -0.16 -6.27 -6.51
CA ILE A 30 -1.03 -5.35 -5.75
C ILE A 30 -0.33 -3.99 -5.52
N VAL A 31 0.98 -3.96 -5.25
CA VAL A 31 1.72 -2.69 -5.13
C VAL A 31 1.68 -1.92 -6.45
N GLN A 32 1.82 -2.60 -7.57
CA GLN A 32 1.74 -1.98 -8.89
C GLN A 32 0.34 -1.43 -9.17
N ASP A 33 -0.71 -2.21 -8.90
CA ASP A 33 -2.10 -1.74 -9.05
C ASP A 33 -2.35 -0.48 -8.18
N LEU A 34 -1.83 -0.46 -6.94
CA LEU A 34 -1.91 0.69 -6.04
C LEU A 34 -1.06 1.90 -6.47
N GLU A 35 0.08 1.67 -7.13
CA GLU A 35 0.89 2.74 -7.73
C GLU A 35 0.16 3.36 -8.93
N ASP A 36 -0.43 2.52 -9.78
CA ASP A 36 -1.17 2.93 -10.98
C ASP A 36 -2.45 3.72 -10.61
N GLU A 37 -3.09 3.35 -9.50
CA GLU A 37 -4.26 4.05 -8.95
C GLU A 37 -3.89 5.31 -8.12
N GLY A 38 -2.60 5.58 -7.91
CA GLY A 38 -2.11 6.77 -7.17
C GLY A 38 -2.13 6.64 -5.65
N PHE A 39 -2.51 5.49 -5.09
CA PHE A 39 -2.56 5.25 -3.64
C PHE A 39 -1.19 5.06 -3.00
N ILE A 40 -0.21 4.58 -3.76
CA ILE A 40 1.17 4.44 -3.31
C ILE A 40 2.09 5.15 -4.29
N ARG A 41 3.10 5.84 -3.76
CA ARG A 41 4.27 6.25 -4.52
C ARG A 41 5.48 5.44 -4.06
N ARG A 42 6.16 4.81 -5.01
CA ARG A 42 7.47 4.18 -4.77
C ARG A 42 8.58 5.10 -5.24
N GLU A 43 9.51 5.37 -4.32
CA GLU A 43 10.75 6.07 -4.60
C GLU A 43 11.93 5.15 -4.34
N LYS A 44 12.96 5.21 -5.20
CA LYS A 44 14.18 4.43 -4.99
C LYS A 44 15.19 5.25 -4.19
N VAL A 45 15.38 4.88 -2.93
CA VAL A 45 16.35 5.51 -2.01
C VAL A 45 17.58 4.60 -1.89
N GLY A 46 18.58 4.87 -2.73
CA GLY A 46 19.80 4.07 -2.80
C GLY A 46 19.55 2.64 -3.28
N ARG A 47 19.74 1.65 -2.40
CA ARG A 47 19.50 0.21 -2.69
C ARG A 47 18.11 -0.26 -2.25
N LYS A 48 17.33 0.58 -1.58
CA LYS A 48 16.00 0.25 -1.07
C LYS A 48 14.93 1.01 -1.84
N ASN A 49 13.73 0.46 -1.82
CA ASN A 49 12.53 1.19 -2.19
C ASN A 49 11.94 1.80 -0.93
N HIS A 50 11.48 3.03 -1.04
CA HIS A 50 10.69 3.74 -0.05
C HIS A 50 9.27 3.85 -0.59
N TYR A 51 8.28 3.40 0.19
CA TYR A 51 6.87 3.41 -0.20
C TYR A 51 6.13 4.47 0.60
N GLN A 52 5.63 5.49 -0.08
CA GLN A 52 4.78 6.51 0.50
C GLN A 52 3.32 6.17 0.21
N VAL A 53 2.52 5.98 1.26
CA VAL A 53 1.07 5.82 1.14
C VAL A 53 0.43 7.20 1.05
N MET A 54 -0.28 7.49 -0.03
CA MET A 54 -0.96 8.76 -0.25
C MET A 54 -2.28 8.77 0.54
N THR A 55 -2.23 9.23 1.79
CA THR A 55 -3.42 9.30 2.67
C THR A 55 -4.29 10.53 2.41
N ASP A 56 -3.75 11.53 1.72
CA ASP A 56 -4.35 12.86 1.55
C ASP A 56 -5.03 13.05 0.19
N GLU A 57 -4.87 12.11 -0.75
CA GLU A 57 -5.70 12.08 -1.95
C GLU A 57 -7.07 11.53 -1.59
N SER A 58 -8.03 12.45 -1.49
CA SER A 58 -9.45 12.13 -1.56
C SER A 58 -9.70 11.13 -2.69
N LEU A 59 -10.37 10.00 -2.38
CA LEU A 59 -10.94 9.01 -3.31
C LEU A 59 -12.03 9.59 -4.26
N ARG A 60 -11.76 10.76 -4.84
CA ARG A 60 -12.42 11.24 -6.04
C ARG A 60 -11.53 10.69 -7.15
N HIS A 61 -11.85 9.57 -7.77
CA HIS A 61 -12.73 9.72 -8.91
C HIS A 61 -13.45 8.44 -9.38
N SER A 62 -13.34 7.27 -8.72
CA SER A 62 -13.85 6.04 -9.35
C SER A 62 -14.55 5.00 -8.48
N LEU A 63 -14.74 5.20 -7.17
CA LEU A 63 -15.44 4.18 -6.36
C LEU A 63 -16.70 4.70 -5.65
N GLU A 64 -17.78 4.69 -6.43
CA GLU A 64 -19.09 4.21 -5.97
C GLU A 64 -19.06 2.72 -5.54
N ALA A 65 -18.02 2.26 -4.83
CA ALA A 65 -18.00 0.95 -4.19
C ALA A 65 -17.40 1.01 -2.77
N HIS A 66 -18.10 1.75 -1.91
CA HIS A 66 -18.37 1.40 -0.51
C HIS A 66 -17.25 1.15 0.51
N CYS A 67 -15.98 1.53 0.31
CA CYS A 67 -15.02 1.72 1.43
C CYS A 67 -13.78 2.49 0.98
N THR A 68 -13.37 3.52 1.72
CA THR A 68 -12.05 4.11 1.49
C THR A 68 -10.95 3.21 2.07
N ILE A 69 -9.75 3.23 1.48
CA ILE A 69 -8.56 2.63 2.12
C ILE A 69 -8.40 3.19 3.54
N GLY A 70 -8.65 4.49 3.74
CA GLY A 70 -8.68 5.13 5.05
C GLY A 70 -9.71 4.51 6.01
N ASP A 71 -10.88 4.10 5.53
CA ASP A 71 -11.91 3.43 6.32
C ASP A 71 -11.50 2.00 6.69
N LEU A 72 -10.85 1.27 5.77
CA LEU A 72 -10.29 -0.05 6.05
C LEU A 72 -9.15 0.03 7.08
N LEU A 73 -8.28 1.04 6.98
CA LEU A 73 -7.21 1.29 7.94
C LEU A 73 -7.78 1.65 9.33
N LYS A 74 -8.83 2.48 9.40
CA LYS A 74 -9.52 2.83 10.66
C LYS A 74 -10.23 1.63 11.31
N LEU A 75 -10.75 0.69 10.52
CA LEU A 75 -11.44 -0.51 11.03
C LEU A 75 -10.48 -1.49 11.72
N ILE A 76 -9.21 -1.55 11.29
CA ILE A 76 -8.23 -2.56 11.74
C ILE A 76 -7.26 -1.98 12.78
N SER A 77 -7.13 -0.65 12.87
CA SER A 77 -6.26 0.03 13.84
C SER A 77 -6.95 0.36 15.17
N GLY A 78 -8.12 -0.24 15.43
CA GLY A 78 -8.88 -0.10 16.66
C GLY A 78 -8.32 -0.93 17.81
#